data_AF-A0A3B9FHM8-F1
#
_entry.id   AF-A0A3B9FHM8-F1
#
_cell.length_a   1.000
_cell.length_b   1.000
_cell.length_c   1.000
_cell.angle_alpha   90.00
_cell.angle_beta   90.00
_cell.angle_gamma   90.00
#
_symmetry.space_group_name_H-M   'P 1'
#
loop_
_entity.id
_entity.type
_entity.pdbx_description
1 polymer ?
#
loop_
_entity_poly.entity_id
_entity_poly.type
_entity_poly.pdbx_seq_one_letter_code
_entity_poly.pdbx_strand_id
1 'polypeptide(L)'
;VGLTNDPKRLSQVRRTRQVAMQDTKNEDYANIDQITEEVRNARRLFASNKWPVIDVTRRSVEETAAAILQYYTQWQETQSAESQSAESGHE
;
A
#
# COMPACT_ATOMS: atom_id res chain seq x y z
N VAL A 1 -2.23 -6.42 -2.16
CA VAL A 1 -2.46 -5.37 -1.12
C VAL A 1 -1.77 -4.10 -1.59
N GLY A 2 -2.49 -2.97 -1.65
CA GLY A 2 -1.92 -1.66 -1.97
C GLY A 2 -1.59 -0.87 -0.70
N LEU A 3 -0.47 -0.14 -0.68
CA LEU A 3 -0.11 0.75 0.42
C LEU A 3 -0.23 2.20 -0.04
N THR A 4 -0.93 3.02 0.72
CA THR A 4 -1.05 4.47 0.47
C THR A 4 -0.50 5.24 1.66
N ASN A 5 0.09 6.40 1.38
CA ASN A 5 0.51 7.36 2.40
C ASN A 5 -0.06 8.75 2.07
N ASP A 6 -0.09 9.63 3.05
CA ASP A 6 -0.47 11.02 2.87
C ASP A 6 0.59 11.77 2.05
N PRO A 7 0.20 12.45 0.96
CA PRO A 7 1.12 13.21 0.11
C PRO A 7 1.95 14.24 0.86
N LYS A 8 1.38 14.93 1.86
CA LYS A 8 2.09 15.97 2.62
C LYS A 8 3.16 15.33 3.52
N ARG A 9 2.82 14.23 4.19
CA ARG A 9 3.78 13.47 5.00
C ARG A 9 4.90 12.91 4.12
N LEU A 10 4.57 12.40 2.93
CA LEU A 10 5.57 11.89 1.99
C LEU A 10 6.50 12.99 1.49
N SER A 11 5.97 14.17 1.14
CA SER A 11 6.78 15.34 0.76
C SER A 11 7.74 15.75 1.88
N GLN A 12 7.28 15.78 3.13
CA GLN A 12 8.13 16.11 4.28
C GLN A 12 9.25 15.08 4.48
N VAL A 13 8.95 13.78 4.41
CA VAL A 13 9.95 12.71 4.53
C VAL A 13 10.96 12.76 3.38
N ARG A 14 10.50 12.94 2.13
CA ARG A 14 11.35 13.07 0.95
C ARG A 14 12.26 14.29 1.06
N ARG A 15 11.74 15.43 1.53
CA ARG A 15 12.52 16.65 1.77
C ARG A 15 13.59 16.45 2.84
N THR A 16 13.28 15.82 3.96
CA THR A 16 14.27 15.49 5.00
C THR A 16 15.38 14.59 4.45
N ARG A 17 15.02 13.57 3.65
CA ARG A 17 16.00 12.71 2.97
C ARG A 17 16.87 13.47 1.98
N GLN A 18 16.27 14.35 1.19
CA GLN A 18 16.96 15.15 0.19
C GLN A 18 18.02 16.06 0.83
N VAL A 19 17.66 16.72 1.93
CA VAL A 19 18.60 17.53 2.73
C VAL A 19 19.72 16.66 3.28
N ALA A 20 19.42 15.48 3.82
CA ALA A 20 20.42 14.55 4.34
C ALA A 20 21.38 14.02 3.25
N MET A 21 20.92 13.89 2.01
CA MET A 21 21.72 13.44 0.86
C MET A 21 22.50 14.58 0.18
N GLN A 22 22.38 15.82 0.63
CA GLN A 22 22.94 17.03 -0.01
C GLN A 22 22.52 17.17 -1.49
N ASP A 23 21.45 16.49 -1.90
CA ASP A 23 20.98 16.43 -3.28
C ASP A 23 19.99 17.57 -3.55
N THR A 24 20.53 18.78 -3.55
CA THR A 24 19.76 20.02 -3.75
C THR A 24 19.29 20.21 -5.19
N LYS A 25 19.73 19.37 -6.14
CA LYS A 25 19.34 19.47 -7.56
C LYS A 25 17.98 18.85 -7.86
N ASN A 26 17.46 17.99 -6.98
CA ASN A 26 16.24 17.25 -7.24
C ASN A 26 15.00 17.97 -6.69
N GLU A 27 14.66 19.14 -7.26
CA GLU A 27 13.54 19.97 -6.80
C GLU A 27 12.17 19.24 -6.90
N ASP A 28 12.07 18.29 -7.82
CA ASP A 28 10.84 17.53 -8.08
C ASP A 28 10.61 16.39 -7.08
N TYR A 29 11.66 15.86 -6.45
CA TYR A 29 11.56 14.71 -5.55
C TYR A 29 10.62 14.94 -4.36
N ALA A 30 10.60 16.16 -3.81
CA ALA A 30 9.73 16.55 -2.70
C ALA A 30 8.52 17.39 -3.15
N ASN A 31 8.28 17.54 -4.46
CA ASN A 31 7.19 18.34 -4.99
C ASN A 31 5.82 17.71 -4.67
N ILE A 32 4.99 18.47 -3.95
CA ILE A 32 3.69 17.99 -3.47
C ILE A 32 2.72 17.68 -4.61
N ASP A 33 2.78 18.40 -5.73
CA ASP A 33 1.88 18.20 -6.87
C ASP A 33 2.21 16.89 -7.59
N GLN A 34 3.50 16.61 -7.81
CA GLN A 34 3.96 15.34 -8.38
C GLN A 34 3.60 14.16 -7.46
N ILE A 35 3.88 14.28 -6.16
CA ILE A 35 3.55 13.25 -5.16
C ILE A 35 2.03 13.01 -5.10
N THR A 36 1.22 14.07 -5.21
CA THR A 36 -0.24 13.94 -5.20
C THR A 36 -0.72 13.15 -6.43
N GLU A 37 -0.14 13.41 -7.60
CA GLU A 37 -0.48 12.68 -8.82
C GLU A 37 0.03 11.22 -8.76
N GLU A 38 1.22 10.96 -8.21
CA GLU A 38 1.71 9.60 -7.93
C GLU A 38 0.73 8.81 -7.05
N VAL A 39 0.31 9.40 -5.91
CA VAL A 39 -0.62 8.76 -4.97
C VAL A 39 -1.99 8.56 -5.62
N ARG A 40 -2.46 9.50 -6.43
CA ARG A 40 -3.71 9.36 -7.19
C ARG A 40 -3.63 8.21 -8.19
N ASN A 41 -2.53 8.08 -8.92
CA ASN A 41 -2.32 7.00 -9.88
C ASN A 41 -2.21 5.64 -9.18
N ALA A 42 -1.53 5.57 -8.05
CA ALA A 42 -1.49 4.37 -7.21
C ALA A 42 -2.89 3.96 -6.75
N ARG A 43 -3.70 4.91 -6.25
CA ARG A 43 -5.10 4.64 -5.85
C ARG A 43 -5.96 4.14 -7.00
N ARG A 44 -5.83 4.72 -8.20
CA ARG A 44 -6.53 4.25 -9.40
C ARG A 44 -6.15 2.81 -9.75
N LEU A 45 -4.86 2.48 -9.69
CA LEU A 45 -4.36 1.13 -9.95
C LEU A 45 -4.87 0.13 -8.91
N PHE A 46 -4.91 0.50 -7.63
CA PHE A 46 -5.42 -0.40 -6.60
C PHE A 46 -6.93 -0.63 -6.74
N ALA A 47 -7.68 0.42 -7.09
CA ALA A 47 -9.12 0.33 -7.34
C ALA A 47 -9.44 -0.54 -8.56
N SER A 48 -8.71 -0.39 -9.67
CA SER A 48 -8.93 -1.20 -10.87
C SER A 48 -8.68 -2.69 -10.64
N ASN A 49 -7.71 -3.02 -9.78
CA ASN A 49 -7.37 -4.40 -9.45
C ASN A 49 -8.13 -4.95 -8.22
N LYS A 50 -9.04 -4.16 -7.63
CA LYS A 50 -9.79 -4.49 -6.40
C LYS A 50 -8.88 -4.94 -5.24
N TRP A 51 -7.67 -4.37 -5.15
CA TRP A 51 -6.75 -4.70 -4.08
C TRP A 51 -7.15 -3.98 -2.79
N PRO A 52 -7.08 -4.65 -1.63
CA PRO A 52 -7.25 -3.97 -0.35
C PRO A 52 -6.16 -2.92 -0.19
N VAL A 53 -6.56 -1.69 0.16
CA VAL A 53 -5.66 -0.55 0.33
C VAL A 53 -5.48 -0.26 1.81
N ILE A 54 -4.23 -0.19 2.26
CA ILE A 54 -3.87 0.13 3.64
C ILE A 54 -3.23 1.52 3.68
N ASP A 55 -3.79 2.39 4.51
CA ASP A 55 -3.18 3.68 4.83
C ASP A 55 -2.10 3.51 5.90
N VAL A 56 -0.84 3.71 5.49
CA VAL A 56 0.35 3.58 6.35
C VAL A 56 0.79 4.91 6.95
N THR A 57 0.05 6.00 6.73
CA THR A 57 0.45 7.36 7.13
C THR A 57 0.75 7.46 8.62
N ARG A 58 -0.04 6.83 9.48
CA ARG A 58 0.11 6.90 10.95
C ARG A 58 0.31 5.54 11.59
N ARG A 59 0.59 4.51 10.78
CA ARG A 59 0.80 3.15 11.26
C ARG A 59 2.28 2.88 11.42
N SER A 60 2.64 2.07 12.40
CA SER A 60 4.00 1.54 12.50
C SER A 60 4.26 0.49 11.42
N VAL A 61 5.53 0.10 11.26
CA VAL A 61 5.90 -0.98 10.33
C VAL A 61 5.29 -2.31 10.79
N GLU A 62 5.28 -2.55 12.10
CA GLU A 62 4.69 -3.73 12.73
C GLU A 62 3.18 -3.80 12.51
N GLU A 63 2.46 -2.68 12.71
CA GLU A 63 1.01 -2.62 12.46
C GLU A 63 0.67 -2.82 10.99
N THR A 64 1.50 -2.30 10.09
CA THR A 64 1.34 -2.50 8.65
C THR A 64 1.58 -3.96 8.27
N ALA A 65 2.61 -4.60 8.83
CA ALA A 65 2.91 -6.01 8.60
C ALA A 65 1.79 -6.92 9.12
N ALA A 66 1.27 -6.65 10.32
CA ALA A 66 0.13 -7.38 10.89
C ALA A 66 -1.11 -7.29 10.00
N ALA A 67 -1.42 -6.09 9.47
CA ALA A 67 -2.54 -5.91 8.55
C ALA A 67 -2.37 -6.69 7.24
N ILE A 68 -1.16 -6.69 6.66
CA ILE A 68 -0.85 -7.47 5.44
C ILE A 68 -1.01 -8.97 5.71
N LEU A 69 -0.48 -9.46 6.82
CA LEU A 69 -0.61 -10.87 7.23
C LEU A 69 -2.07 -11.25 7.41
N GLN A 70 -2.88 -10.39 8.03
CA GLN A 70 -4.30 -10.65 8.22
C GLN A 70 -5.06 -10.78 6.89
N TYR A 71 -4.77 -9.92 5.91
CA TYR A 71 -5.33 -10.08 4.56
C TYR A 71 -4.89 -11.37 3.87
N TYR A 72 -3.63 -11.77 4.07
CA TYR A 72 -3.10 -13.01 3.50
C TYR A 72 -3.76 -14.25 4.12
N THR A 73 -3.89 -14.30 5.44
CA THR A 73 -4.57 -15.40 6.15
C THR A 73 -6.02 -15.53 5.69
N GLN A 74 -6.77 -14.43 5.62
CA GLN A 74 -8.15 -14.44 5.15
C GLN A 74 -8.29 -14.93 3.70
N TRP A 75 -7.33 -14.56 2.85
CA TRP A 75 -7.26 -15.07 1.48
C TRP A 75 -6.99 -16.58 1.45
N GLN A 76 -6.06 -17.09 2.26
CA GLN A 76 -5.79 -18.53 2.37
C GLN A 76 -7.01 -19.33 2.86
N GLU A 77 -7.74 -18.83 3.87
CA GLU A 77 -8.96 -19.46 4.37
C GLU A 77 -10.03 -19.56 3.29
N THR A 78 -10.22 -18.49 2.51
CA THR A 78 -11.16 -18.47 1.38
C THR A 78 -10.82 -19.55 0.35
N GLN A 79 -9.54 -19.67 -0.02
CA GLN A 79 -9.07 -20.69 -0.98
C GLN A 79 -9.16 -22.12 -0.44
N SER A 80 -8.95 -22.30 0.87
CA SER A 80 -9.04 -23.61 1.53
C SER A 80 -10.48 -24.10 1.63
N ALA A 81 -11.43 -23.19 1.90
CA ALA A 81 -12.86 -23.49 1.97
C ALA A 81 -13.47 -23.80 0.59
N GLU A 82 -13.02 -23.10 -0.47
CA GLU A 82 -13.42 -23.38 -1.87
C GLU A 82 -12.93 -24.76 -2.33
N SER A 83 -11.77 -25.22 -1.85
CA SER A 83 -11.22 -26.53 -2.19
C SER A 83 -11.98 -27.70 -1.52
N GLN A 84 -12.49 -27.52 -0.30
CA GLN A 84 -13.24 -28.55 0.44
C GLN A 84 -14.71 -28.69 -0.02
N SER A 85 -15.30 -27.63 -0.56
CA SER A 85 -16.68 -27.66 -1.05
C SER A 85 -16.82 -28.32 -2.43
N ALA A 86 -15.76 -28.34 -3.24
CA ALA A 86 -15.73 -29.03 -4.52
C ALA A 86 -15.68 -30.57 -4.41
N GLU A 87 -15.16 -31.13 -3.32
CA GLU A 87 -15.06 -32.58 -3.10
C GLU A 87 -16.35 -33.23 -2.54
N SER A 88 -17.25 -32.46 -1.93
CA SER A 88 -18.48 -32.99 -1.29
C SER A 88 -19.71 -33.07 -2.22
N GLY A 89 -19.58 -32.66 -3.48
CA GLY A 89 -20.66 -32.68 -4.48
C GLY A 89 -20.71 -33.95 -5.34
N HIS A 90 -20.00 -35.01 -4.96
CA HIS A 90 -19.91 -36.27 -5.70
C HIS A 90 -20.29 -37.47 -4.81
N GLU A 91 -21.48 -37.41 -4.20
CA GLU A 91 -22.19 -38.58 -3.66
C GLU A 91 -23.65 -38.59 -4.14
#